data_AF-A0A2N7MJA9-F1
#
_entry.id   AF-A0A2N7MJA9-F1
#
_cell.length_a   1.000
_cell.length_b   1.000
_cell.length_c   1.000
_cell.angle_alpha   90.00
_cell.angle_beta   90.00
_cell.angle_gamma   90.00
#
_symmetry.space_group_name_H-M   'P 1'
#
loop_
_entity.id
_entity.type
_entity.pdbx_description
1 polymer ?
#
loop_
_entity_poly.entity_id
_entity_poly.type
_entity_poly.pdbx_seq_one_letter_code
_entity_poly.pdbx_strand_id
1 'polypeptide(L)' 'MRLDTTTPWYYRAGFVLTLLFVIGPLALPLVWLSPALSRGKKGVITLAMVAFTWVSYQAWLDIAPLVDQIMELHAL' A
#
# COMPACT_ATOMS: atom_id res chain seq x y z
N MET A 1 0.60 -16.71 33.02
CA MET A 1 1.29 -16.18 31.82
C MET A 1 0.86 -14.72 31.66
N ARG A 2 1.67 -13.76 32.13
CA ARG A 2 1.42 -12.34 31.89
C ARG A 2 1.76 -12.10 30.42
N LEU A 3 0.76 -11.91 29.56
CA LEU A 3 0.98 -11.22 28.29
C LEU A 3 1.25 -9.78 28.69
N ASP A 4 2.53 -9.46 28.80
CA ASP A 4 3.03 -8.10 28.77
C ASP A 4 2.19 -7.29 27.77
N THR A 5 1.67 -6.15 28.20
CA THR A 5 0.81 -5.23 27.42
C THR A 5 1.61 -4.51 26.32
N THR A 6 2.57 -5.21 25.74
CA THR A 6 3.46 -4.77 24.69
C THR A 6 2.69 -4.91 23.39
N THR A 7 2.60 -3.82 22.62
CA THR A 7 1.87 -3.78 21.36
C THR A 7 2.25 -5.00 20.49
N PRO A 8 1.29 -5.81 20.02
CA PRO A 8 1.57 -6.98 19.20
C PRO A 8 2.51 -6.65 18.04
N TRP A 9 3.43 -7.55 17.71
CA TRP A 9 4.49 -7.30 16.74
C TRP A 9 3.96 -6.80 15.39
N TYR A 10 2.80 -7.28 14.95
CA TYR A 10 2.14 -6.89 13.70
C TYR A 10 1.54 -5.48 13.72
N TYR A 11 1.41 -4.87 14.89
CA TYR A 11 0.97 -3.49 15.04
C TYR A 11 2.10 -2.49 15.26
N ARG A 12 3.35 -2.95 15.30
CA ARG A 12 4.50 -2.05 15.41
C ARG A 12 4.61 -1.17 14.16
N ALA A 13 4.88 0.12 14.35
CA ALA A 13 4.92 1.09 13.25
C ALA A 13 5.85 0.67 12.11
N GLY A 14 7.05 0.16 12.43
CA GLY A 14 8.00 -0.34 11.43
C GLY A 14 7.42 -1.48 10.59
N PHE A 15 6.79 -2.48 11.22
CA PHE A 15 6.22 -3.63 10.51
C PHE A 15 5.05 -3.21 9.60
N VAL A 16 4.17 -2.34 10.10
CA VAL A 16 3.03 -1.81 9.34
C VAL A 16 3.51 -1.02 8.12
N LEU A 17 4.55 -0.19 8.27
CA LEU A 17 5.14 0.57 7.16
C LEU A 17 5.82 -0.35 6.15
N THR A 18 6.56 -1.38 6.59
CA THR A 18 7.15 -2.37 5.68
C THR A 18 6.07 -3.06 4.84
N LEU A 19 4.98 -3.51 5.46
CA LEU A 19 3.84 -4.12 4.75
C LEU A 19 3.18 -3.16 3.76
N LEU A 20 3.10 -1.88 4.11
CA LEU A 20 2.59 -0.85 3.22
C LEU A 20 3.41 -0.71 1.93
N PHE A 21 4.74 -0.87 1.99
CA PHE A 21 5.58 -0.82 0.79
C PHE A 21 5.60 -2.13 0.01
N VAL A 22 5.33 -3.28 0.64
CA VAL A 22 5.32 -4.59 -0.03
C VAL A 22 3.98 -4.87 -0.71
N ILE A 23 2.87 -4.66 0.00
CA ILE A 23 1.51 -4.98 -0.49
C ILE A 23 0.82 -3.72 -1.03
N GLY A 24 1.37 -2.53 -0.79
CA GLY A 24 0.81 -1.27 -1.27
C GLY A 24 -0.51 -0.93 -0.58
N PRO A 25 -1.54 -0.49 -1.33
CA PRO A 25 -2.79 0.02 -0.76
C PRO A 25 -3.58 -1.02 0.06
N LEU A 26 -3.38 -2.32 -0.20
CA LEU A 26 -4.05 -3.38 0.55
C LEU A 26 -3.59 -3.49 2.00
N ALA A 27 -2.48 -2.85 2.38
CA ALA A 27 -2.03 -2.76 3.77
C ALA A 27 -2.65 -1.57 4.55
N LEU A 28 -3.41 -0.69 3.91
CA LEU A 28 -4.08 0.43 4.58
C LEU A 28 -5.01 0.01 5.72
N PRO A 29 -5.79 -1.08 5.65
CA PRO A 29 -6.57 -1.57 6.79
C PRO A 29 -5.68 -1.80 8.03
N LEU A 30 -4.47 -2.34 7.85
CA LEU A 30 -3.53 -2.58 8.95
C LEU A 30 -2.99 -1.26 9.55
N VAL A 31 -2.76 -0.24 8.71
CA VAL A 31 -2.42 1.12 9.17
C VAL A 31 -3.49 1.67 10.09
N TRP A 32 -4.77 1.46 9.77
CA TRP A 32 -5.89 1.93 10.57
C TRP A 32 -6.12 1.13 11.85
N LEU A 33 -5.86 -0.18 11.83
CA LEU A 33 -5.96 -1.05 13.00
C LEU A 33 -4.80 -0.87 13.99
N SER A 34 -3.64 -0.39 13.55
CA SER A 34 -2.49 -0.20 14.44
C SER A 34 -2.73 0.90 15.49
N PRO A 35 -2.61 0.60 16.80
CA PRO A 35 -2.58 1.61 17.85
C PRO A 35 -1.27 2.42 17.90
N ALA A 36 -0.21 1.97 17.21
CA ALA A 36 1.09 2.65 17.21
C ALA A 36 1.12 3.92 16.35
N LEU A 37 0.09 4.13 15.51
CA LEU A 37 -0.03 5.28 14.62
C LEU A 37 -1.11 6.24 15.15
N SER A 38 -0.77 7.53 15.25
CA SER A 38 -1.77 8.55 15.58
C SER A 38 -2.75 8.74 14.42
N ARG A 39 -3.97 9.23 14.71
CA ARG A 39 -4.98 9.54 13.70
C ARG A 39 -4.45 10.43 12.56
N GLY A 40 -3.62 11.43 12.89
CA GLY A 40 -2.97 12.29 11.89
C GLY A 40 -2.03 11.52 10.97
N LYS A 41 -1.16 10.65 11.52
CA LYS A 41 -0.26 9.82 10.72
C LYS A 41 -1.03 8.86 9.80
N LYS A 42 -2.11 8.26 10.28
CA LYS A 42 -2.99 7.40 9.46
C LYS A 42 -3.57 8.16 8.27
N GLY A 43 -4.03 9.39 8.49
CA GLY A 43 -4.54 10.26 7.44
C GLY A 43 -3.48 10.60 6.38
N VAL A 44 -2.30 11.05 6.80
CA VAL A 44 -1.18 11.36 5.89
C VAL A 44 -0.78 10.14 5.06
N ILE A 45 -0.63 8.97 5.70
CA ILE A 45 -0.29 7.71 5.01
C ILE A 45 -1.36 7.34 3.98
N THR A 46 -2.64 7.44 4.36
CA THR A 46 -3.74 7.12 3.45
C THR A 46 -3.76 8.06 2.25
N LEU A 47 -3.61 9.37 2.47
CA LEU A 47 -3.60 10.36 1.40
C LEU A 47 -2.42 10.16 0.44
N ALA A 48 -1.23 9.89 0.99
CA ALA A 48 -0.05 9.58 0.19
C ALA A 48 -0.26 8.31 -0.67
N MET A 49 -0.86 7.26 -0.08
CA MET A 49 -1.14 6.02 -0.79
C MET A 49 -2.20 6.19 -1.88
N VAL A 50 -3.23 7.00 -1.64
CA VAL A 50 -4.24 7.35 -2.66
C VAL A 50 -3.60 8.09 -3.82
N ALA A 51 -2.76 9.10 -3.54
CA ALA A 51 -2.03 9.83 -4.58
C ALA A 51 -1.10 8.90 -5.39
N PHE A 52 -0.36 8.04 -4.71
CA PHE A 52 0.50 7.03 -5.35
C PHE A 52 -0.30 6.07 -6.23
N THR A 53 -1.44 5.57 -5.74
CA THR A 53 -2.32 4.66 -6.49
C THR A 53 -2.89 5.34 -7.72
N TRP A 54 -3.31 6.60 -7.59
CA TRP A 54 -3.84 7.40 -8.70
C TRP A 54 -2.78 7.59 -9.80
N VAL A 55 -1.58 8.02 -9.44
CA VAL A 55 -0.48 8.20 -10.41
C VAL A 55 -0.12 6.88 -11.08
N SER A 56 -0.07 5.78 -10.31
CA SER A 56 0.23 4.46 -10.85
C SER A 56 -0.84 3.98 -11.84
N TYR A 57 -2.10 4.24 -11.53
CA TYR A 57 -3.22 3.91 -12.41
C TYR A 57 -3.19 4.73 -13.71
N GLN A 58 -2.91 6.03 -13.63
CA GLN A 58 -2.74 6.88 -14.82
C GLN A 58 -1.57 6.39 -15.69
N ALA A 59 -0.42 6.11 -15.07
CA ALA A 59 0.73 5.56 -15.78
C ALA A 59 0.42 4.22 -16.46
N TRP A 60 -0.41 3.37 -15.85
CA TRP A 60 -0.87 2.14 -16.48
C TRP A 60 -1.77 2.40 -17.69
N LEU A 61 -2.73 3.33 -17.59
CA LEU A 61 -3.61 3.70 -18.70
C LEU A 61 -2.83 4.26 -19.90
N ASP A 62 -1.77 5.02 -19.65
CA ASP A 62 -0.91 5.56 -20.70
C ASP A 62 -0.12 4.46 -21.43
N ILE A 63 0.28 3.40 -20.71
CA ILE A 63 1.10 2.29 -21.25
C ILE A 63 0.26 1.18 -21.87
N ALA A 64 -0.96 0.95 -21.38
CA ALA A 64 -1.82 -0.17 -21.80
C ALA A 64 -1.97 -0.32 -23.33
N PRO A 65 -2.20 0.76 -24.12
CA PRO A 65 -2.32 0.63 -25.58
C PRO A 65 -1.04 0.12 -26.25
N LEU A 66 0.14 0.47 -25.71
CA LEU A 66 1.42 0.01 -26.24
C LEU A 66 1.63 -1.48 -25.94
N VAL A 67 1.18 -1.95 -24.78
CA VAL A 67 1.24 -3.37 -24.41
C VAL A 67 0.36 -4.19 -25.36
N ASP A 68 -0.86 -3.71 -25.63
CA ASP A 68 -1.78 -4.37 -26.56
C ASP A 68 -1.16 -4.47 -27.97
N GLN A 69 -0.54 -3.39 -28.47
CA GLN A 69 0.19 -3.40 -29.75
C GLN A 69 1.34 -4.42 -29.78
N ILE A 70 2.13 -4.52 -28.71
CA ILE A 70 3.23 -5.49 -28.62
C ILE A 70 2.69 -6.92 -28.62
N MET A 71 1.60 -7.18 -27.90
CA MET A 71 0.99 -8.50 -27.85
C MET A 71 0.41 -8.92 -29.21
N GLU A 72 -0.22 -8.00 -29.94
CA GLU A 72 -0.71 -8.27 -31.30
C GLU A 72 0.44 -8.56 -32.29
N LEU A 73 1.55 -7.82 -32.19
CA LEU A 73 2.73 -8.02 -33.04
C LEU A 73 3.39 -9.40 -32.83
N HIS A 74 3.42 -9.89 -31.59
CA HIS A 74 4.02 -11.20 -31.24
C HIS A 74 3.05 -12.38 -31.41
N ALA A 75 1.79 -12.15 -31.78
CA ALA A 75 0.79 -13.19 -32.01
C ALA A 75 0.78 -13.72 -33.47
N LEU A 76 1.63 -13.19 -34.35
CA LEU A 76 1.90 -13.68 -35.72
C LEU A 76 3.18 -14.54 -35.77
#